data_AF-A0A954HHM5-F1
#
_entry.id   AF-A0A954HHM5-F1
#
_cell.length_a   1.000
_cell.length_b   1.000
_cell.length_c   1.000
_cell.angle_alpha   90.00
_cell.angle_beta   90.00
_cell.angle_gamma   90.00
#
_symmetry.space_group_name_H-M   'P 1'
#
loop_
_entity.id
_entity.type
_entity.pdbx_description
1 polymer ?
#
loop_
_entity_poly.entity_id
_entity_poly.type
_entity_poly.pdbx_seq_one_letter_code
_entity_poly.pdbx_strand_id
1 'polypeptide(L)'
;LSVTPVDWLVYRWNVWQILSGNPKPAVQITEHEIDLGGWLALHDLVDCDDPLIRDGVRAKLAGFYYKGVNSVRPRRMKEAEHWSDYQMVPEQLKRRLEESKELWKPFEREGVRDETWYKFKEYAYQWY
;
A
#
# COMPACT_ATOMS: atom_id res chain seq x y z
N LEU A 1 2.84 1.81 -19.38
CA LEU A 1 2.84 3.05 -18.58
C LEU A 1 3.99 2.96 -17.59
N SER A 2 4.94 3.88 -17.75
CA SER A 2 5.88 4.28 -16.71
C SER A 2 5.08 4.58 -15.44
N VAL A 3 5.56 4.12 -14.27
CA VAL A 3 5.19 4.77 -13.01
C VAL A 3 5.58 6.22 -13.21
N THR A 4 4.61 7.11 -13.41
CA THR A 4 4.99 8.51 -13.57
C THR A 4 5.54 8.93 -12.20
N PRO A 5 6.68 9.63 -12.13
CA PRO A 5 7.20 10.11 -10.85
C PRO A 5 6.14 10.84 -10.03
N VAL A 6 5.14 11.42 -10.71
CA VAL A 6 3.98 12.11 -10.15
C VAL A 6 3.12 11.18 -9.28
N ASP A 7 2.78 9.97 -9.72
CA ASP A 7 1.92 9.07 -8.93
C ASP A 7 2.61 8.66 -7.62
N TRP A 8 3.90 8.31 -7.68
CA TRP A 8 4.71 8.02 -6.49
C TRP A 8 4.85 9.25 -5.58
N LEU A 9 5.06 10.44 -6.14
CA LEU A 9 5.12 11.69 -5.37
C LEU A 9 3.79 11.98 -4.67
N VAL A 10 2.67 11.74 -5.32
CA VAL A 10 1.33 11.92 -4.73
C VAL A 10 1.13 10.94 -3.57
N TYR A 11 1.44 9.65 -3.76
CA TYR A 11 1.36 8.69 -2.65
C TYR A 11 2.28 9.07 -1.49
N ARG A 12 3.52 9.47 -1.77
CA ARG A 12 4.47 9.89 -0.75
C ARG A 12 4.03 11.15 0.00
N TRP A 13 3.47 12.13 -0.72
CA TRP A 13 2.91 13.34 -0.12
C TRP A 13 1.72 13.02 0.78
N ASN A 14 0.80 12.16 0.33
CA ASN A 14 -0.35 11.73 1.10
C ASN A 14 0.05 10.98 2.37
N VAL A 15 1.02 10.07 2.27
CA VAL A 15 1.60 9.38 3.42
C VAL A 15 2.24 10.38 4.39
N TRP A 16 3.01 11.35 3.89
CA TRP A 16 3.61 12.38 4.73
C TRP A 16 2.57 13.23 5.48
N GLN A 17 1.47 13.59 4.82
CA GLN A 17 0.35 14.31 5.43
C GLN A 17 -0.29 13.50 6.56
N ILE A 18 -0.54 12.21 6.33
CA ILE A 18 -1.10 11.29 7.33
C ILE A 18 -0.18 11.17 8.55
N LEU A 19 1.12 10.95 8.31
CA LEU A 19 2.12 10.91 9.39
C LEU A 19 2.26 12.24 10.13
N SER A 20 1.91 13.36 9.48
CA SER A 20 1.87 14.69 10.11
C SER A 20 0.54 14.98 10.84
N GLY A 21 -0.33 13.97 11.00
CA GLY A 21 -1.60 14.08 11.72
C GLY A 21 -2.79 14.54 10.89
N ASN A 22 -2.68 14.58 9.55
CA ASN A 22 -3.81 14.87 8.66
C ASN A 22 -4.36 13.56 8.05
N PRO A 23 -5.44 12.97 8.59
CA PRO A 23 -5.96 11.68 8.11
C PRO A 23 -6.71 11.77 6.78
N LYS A 24 -7.08 12.97 6.30
CA LYS A 24 -7.91 13.15 5.09
C LYS A 24 -7.39 12.40 3.84
N PRO A 25 -6.07 12.36 3.55
CA PRO A 25 -5.55 11.65 2.38
C PRO A 25 -5.73 10.13 2.46
N ALA A 26 -6.16 9.56 3.59
CA ALA A 26 -6.47 8.14 3.73
C ALA A 26 -7.55 7.68 2.74
N VAL A 27 -8.52 8.55 2.40
CA VAL A 27 -9.57 8.22 1.42
C VAL A 27 -9.00 7.89 0.04
N GLN A 28 -7.94 8.59 -0.36
CA GLN A 28 -7.28 8.34 -1.64
C GLN A 28 -6.52 7.02 -1.64
N ILE A 29 -6.02 6.58 -0.48
CA ILE A 29 -5.36 5.28 -0.30
C ILE A 29 -6.38 4.14 -0.40
N THR A 30 -7.61 4.34 0.08
CA THR A 30 -8.63 3.29 0.13
C THR A 30 -9.42 3.12 -1.17
N GLU A 31 -9.59 4.20 -1.93
CA GLU A 31 -10.43 4.23 -3.15
C GLU A 31 -9.67 3.89 -4.43
N HIS A 32 -8.36 4.18 -4.50
CA HIS A 32 -7.60 3.96 -5.71
C HIS A 32 -6.84 2.62 -5.69
N GLU A 33 -6.74 1.99 -6.86
CA GLU A 33 -5.83 0.87 -7.05
C GLU A 33 -4.39 1.34 -6.80
N ILE A 34 -3.70 0.67 -5.87
CA ILE A 34 -2.33 0.98 -5.48
C ILE A 34 -1.38 0.34 -6.49
N ASP A 35 -0.57 1.17 -7.15
CA ASP A 35 0.51 0.73 -8.02
C ASP A 35 1.77 0.38 -7.23
N LEU A 36 2.81 -0.15 -7.88
CA LEU A 36 4.06 -0.57 -7.22
C LEU A 36 4.73 0.58 -6.43
N GLY A 37 4.65 1.82 -6.93
CA GLY A 37 5.18 3.00 -6.24
C GLY A 37 4.39 3.34 -4.98
N GLY A 38 3.06 3.25 -5.05
CA GLY A 38 2.17 3.40 -3.91
C GLY A 38 2.40 2.35 -2.83
N TRP A 39 2.66 1.10 -3.21
CA TRP A 39 2.98 0.03 -2.24
C TRP A 39 4.22 0.34 -1.40
N LEU A 40 5.26 0.90 -2.02
CA LEU A 40 6.47 1.28 -1.29
C LEU A 40 6.21 2.45 -0.34
N ALA A 41 5.44 3.46 -0.77
CA ALA A 41 5.08 4.60 0.07
C ALA A 41 4.21 4.19 1.26
N LEU A 42 3.27 3.26 1.06
CA LEU A 42 2.40 2.76 2.14
C LEU A 42 3.15 2.01 3.23
N HIS A 43 4.33 1.46 2.93
CA HIS A 43 5.14 0.80 3.95
C HIS A 43 5.49 1.73 5.11
N ASP A 44 5.61 3.04 4.87
CA ASP A 44 5.90 4.01 5.95
C ASP A 44 4.70 4.21 6.92
N LEU A 45 3.48 3.78 6.55
CA LEU A 45 2.30 3.83 7.41
C LEU A 45 2.12 2.59 8.29
N VAL A 46 3.00 1.59 8.19
CA VAL A 46 2.90 0.36 9.01
C VAL A 46 3.09 0.62 10.49
N ASP A 47 3.66 1.75 10.87
CA ASP A 47 3.83 2.18 12.27
C ASP A 47 3.12 3.51 12.54
N CYS A 48 2.08 3.83 11.76
CA CYS A 48 1.25 5.02 12.01
C CYS A 48 0.66 4.99 13.44
N ASP A 49 0.62 6.16 14.10
CA ASP A 49 0.05 6.30 15.44
C ASP A 49 -1.44 5.98 15.46
N ASP A 50 -2.15 6.34 14.38
CA ASP A 50 -3.55 6.01 14.19
C ASP A 50 -3.74 4.50 13.97
N PRO A 51 -4.40 3.79 14.92
CA PRO A 51 -4.53 2.34 14.84
C PRO A 51 -5.36 1.88 13.64
N LEU A 52 -6.36 2.65 13.21
CA LEU A 52 -7.22 2.26 12.09
C LEU A 52 -6.46 2.36 10.76
N ILE A 53 -5.65 3.42 10.61
CA ILE A 53 -4.77 3.57 9.44
C ILE A 53 -3.70 2.49 9.46
N ARG A 54 -2.99 2.34 10.59
CA ARG A 54 -1.90 1.38 10.76
C ARG A 54 -2.35 -0.04 10.46
N ASP A 55 -3.42 -0.49 11.11
CA ASP A 55 -3.87 -1.87 11.00
C ASP A 55 -4.49 -2.13 9.62
N GLY A 56 -5.18 -1.13 9.05
CA GLY A 56 -5.68 -1.19 7.67
C GLY A 56 -4.56 -1.34 6.63
N VAL A 57 -3.50 -0.55 6.75
CA VAL A 57 -2.32 -0.64 5.88
C VAL A 57 -1.60 -1.97 6.06
N ARG A 58 -1.40 -2.42 7.31
CA ARG A 58 -0.79 -3.74 7.59
C ARG A 58 -1.62 -4.89 7.01
N ALA A 59 -2.94 -4.86 7.14
CA ALA A 59 -3.83 -5.85 6.55
C ALA A 59 -3.71 -5.89 5.02
N LYS A 60 -3.61 -4.71 4.38
CA LYS A 60 -3.47 -4.58 2.92
C LYS A 60 -2.12 -5.12 2.43
N LEU A 61 -1.02 -4.76 3.10
CA LEU A 61 0.33 -5.24 2.79
C LEU A 61 0.48 -6.74 3.09
N ALA A 62 -0.12 -7.25 4.16
CA ALA A 62 -0.17 -8.68 4.45
C ALA A 62 -0.88 -9.45 3.32
N GLY A 63 -2.01 -8.94 2.83
CA GLY A 63 -2.70 -9.53 1.68
C GLY A 63 -1.81 -9.61 0.44
N PHE A 64 -1.01 -8.57 0.20
CA PHE A 64 -0.03 -8.55 -0.88
C PHE A 64 1.13 -9.52 -0.67
N TYR A 65 1.66 -9.63 0.56
CA TYR A 65 2.68 -10.60 0.94
C TYR A 65 2.21 -12.05 0.71
N TYR A 66 1.04 -12.42 1.23
CA TYR A 66 0.51 -13.79 1.14
C TYR A 66 0.05 -14.18 -0.28
N LYS A 67 -0.47 -13.23 -1.08
CA LYS A 67 -0.82 -13.47 -2.49
C LYS A 67 0.40 -13.44 -3.42
N GLY A 68 1.54 -12.94 -2.93
CA GLY A 68 2.81 -12.84 -3.63
C GLY A 68 2.90 -11.59 -4.49
N VAL A 69 4.12 -11.02 -4.59
CA VAL A 69 4.40 -9.78 -5.35
C VAL A 69 3.98 -9.86 -6.83
N ASN A 70 4.01 -11.07 -7.41
CA ASN A 70 3.58 -11.34 -8.79
C ASN A 70 2.06 -11.21 -9.01
N SER A 71 1.27 -11.08 -7.94
CA SER A 71 -0.18 -10.87 -8.03
C SER A 71 -0.56 -9.43 -8.40
N VAL A 72 0.37 -8.47 -8.28
CA VAL A 72 0.17 -7.11 -8.78
C VAL A 72 0.27 -7.14 -10.30
N ARG A 73 -0.88 -7.04 -10.96
CA ARG A 73 -0.94 -6.76 -12.39
C ARG A 73 -0.64 -5.28 -12.59
N PRO A 74 0.47 -4.92 -13.25
CA PRO A 74 0.67 -3.52 -13.62
C PRO A 74 -0.46 -3.08 -14.53
N ARG A 75 -1.10 -1.96 -14.17
CA ARG A 75 -2.30 -1.39 -14.83
C ARG A 75 -2.20 -1.30 -16.35
N ARG A 76 -0.98 -1.26 -16.92
CA ARG A 76 -0.75 -1.30 -18.38
C ARG A 76 0.51 -2.08 -18.76
N MET A 77 0.36 -3.40 -18.85
CA MET A 77 1.37 -4.32 -19.40
C MET A 77 1.62 -4.13 -20.92
N LYS A 78 0.80 -3.35 -21.64
CA LYS A 78 0.95 -3.08 -23.08
C LYS A 78 1.90 -1.93 -23.47
N GLU A 79 2.39 -1.13 -22.51
CA GLU A 79 3.03 0.16 -22.80
C GLU A 79 4.30 0.40 -21.94
N ALA A 80 4.97 -0.65 -21.47
CA ALA A 80 6.25 -0.49 -20.77
C ALA A 80 7.39 -0.44 -21.79
N GLU A 81 7.90 0.76 -22.07
CA GLU A 81 8.95 0.99 -23.07
C GLU A 81 10.33 0.50 -22.58
N HIS A 82 10.53 0.41 -21.26
CA HIS A 82 11.74 -0.15 -20.64
C HIS A 82 11.38 -1.16 -19.53
N TRP A 83 11.73 -2.42 -19.75
CA TRP A 83 11.49 -3.56 -18.84
C TRP A 83 12.25 -3.49 -17.50
N SER A 84 13.29 -2.65 -17.41
CA SER A 84 14.20 -2.55 -16.26
C SER A 84 13.62 -1.82 -15.04
N ASP A 85 12.72 -0.85 -15.25
CA ASP A 85 12.09 -0.09 -14.14
C ASP A 85 11.18 -0.98 -13.28
N TYR A 86 10.67 -2.06 -13.88
CA TYR A 86 9.87 -3.07 -13.20
C TYR A 86 10.72 -4.10 -12.45
N GLN A 87 12.05 -4.13 -12.55
CA GLN A 87 12.86 -5.14 -11.86
C GLN A 87 13.30 -4.72 -10.45
N MET A 88 13.56 -3.42 -10.22
CA MET A 88 14.12 -2.95 -8.94
C MET A 88 13.06 -2.70 -7.86
N VAL A 89 11.89 -2.18 -8.23
CA VAL A 89 10.80 -1.88 -7.28
C VAL A 89 10.24 -3.15 -6.63
N PRO A 90 10.03 -4.27 -7.36
CA PRO A 90 9.59 -5.52 -6.75
C PRO A 90 10.60 -6.10 -5.76
N GLU A 91 11.91 -6.01 -6.03
CA GLU A 91 12.92 -6.55 -5.11
C GLU A 91 13.03 -5.74 -3.81
N GLN A 92 13.01 -4.40 -3.89
CA GLN A 92 13.01 -3.56 -2.68
C GLN A 92 11.74 -3.75 -1.85
N LEU A 93 10.58 -3.79 -2.50
CA LEU A 93 9.30 -4.03 -1.86
C LEU A 93 9.23 -5.42 -1.23
N LYS A 94 9.65 -6.45 -1.97
CA LYS A 94 9.75 -7.82 -1.47
C LYS A 94 10.66 -7.90 -0.24
N ARG A 95 11.84 -7.28 -0.29
CA ARG A 95 12.76 -7.22 0.86
C ARG A 95 12.11 -6.56 2.07
N ARG A 96 11.47 -5.40 1.92
CA ARG A 96 10.78 -4.70 3.02
C ARG A 96 9.62 -5.52 3.61
N LEU A 97 8.86 -6.22 2.75
CA LEU A 97 7.79 -7.10 3.20
C LEU A 97 8.34 -8.29 3.99
N GLU A 98 9.43 -8.91 3.55
CA GLU A 98 10.09 -10.00 4.27
C GLU A 98 10.67 -9.54 5.62
N GLU A 99 11.33 -8.38 5.65
CA GLU A 99 11.87 -7.76 6.88
C GLU A 99 10.75 -7.48 7.90
N SER A 100 9.55 -7.20 7.41
CA SER A 100 8.38 -6.86 8.21
C SER A 100 7.42 -8.03 8.43
N LYS A 101 7.82 -9.28 8.13
CA LYS A 101 6.92 -10.44 8.11
C LYS A 101 6.15 -10.68 9.41
N GLU A 102 6.74 -10.30 10.53
CA GLU A 102 6.12 -10.43 11.85
C GLU A 102 4.89 -9.53 12.01
N LEU A 103 4.87 -8.37 11.34
CA LEU A 103 3.73 -7.44 11.33
C LEU A 103 2.53 -7.99 10.56
N TRP A 104 2.75 -8.98 9.68
CA TRP A 104 1.70 -9.60 8.87
C TRP A 104 1.00 -10.75 9.57
N LYS A 105 1.63 -11.38 10.58
CA LYS A 105 1.09 -12.56 11.28
C LYS A 105 -0.35 -12.39 11.79
N PRO A 106 -0.75 -11.25 12.40
CA PRO A 106 -2.13 -11.04 12.83
C PRO A 106 -3.15 -11.13 11.68
N PHE A 107 -2.68 -10.92 10.46
CA PHE A 107 -3.46 -10.81 9.23
C PHE A 107 -3.27 -12.02 8.31
N GLU A 108 -2.85 -13.18 8.83
CA GLU A 108 -2.65 -14.41 8.04
C GLU A 108 -3.96 -14.93 7.43
N ARG A 109 -5.08 -14.76 8.14
CA ARG A 109 -6.40 -15.18 7.67
C ARG A 109 -7.03 -14.11 6.76
N GLU A 110 -7.55 -14.52 5.60
CA GLU A 110 -8.17 -13.61 4.63
C GLU A 110 -9.34 -12.82 5.21
N GLY A 111 -10.24 -13.47 5.97
CA GLY A 111 -11.36 -12.77 6.60
C GLY A 111 -10.93 -11.65 7.55
N VAL A 112 -9.83 -11.82 8.29
CA VAL A 112 -9.30 -10.78 9.19
C VAL A 112 -8.74 -9.61 8.40
N ARG A 113 -8.07 -9.88 7.26
CA ARG A 113 -7.58 -8.82 6.36
C ARG A 113 -8.72 -8.00 5.81
N ASP A 114 -9.73 -8.68 5.27
CA ASP A 114 -10.84 -8.01 4.59
C ASP A 114 -11.67 -7.18 5.57
N GLU A 115 -11.93 -7.70 6.77
CA GLU A 115 -12.62 -6.96 7.83
C GLU A 115 -11.82 -5.73 8.29
N THR A 116 -10.51 -5.88 8.49
CA THR A 116 -9.66 -4.76 8.93
C THR A 116 -9.56 -3.69 7.84
N TRP A 117 -9.40 -4.10 6.58
CA TRP A 117 -9.40 -3.20 5.44
C TRP A 117 -10.75 -2.49 5.28
N TYR A 118 -11.86 -3.18 5.52
CA TYR A 118 -13.20 -2.59 5.51
C TYR A 118 -13.37 -1.53 6.62
N LYS A 119 -12.92 -1.81 7.84
CA LYS A 119 -12.93 -0.82 8.94
C LYS A 119 -12.10 0.42 8.59
N PHE A 120 -10.94 0.24 7.98
CA PHE A 120 -10.13 1.36 7.52
C PHE A 120 -10.81 2.16 6.41
N LYS A 121 -11.49 1.50 5.47
CA LYS A 121 -12.34 2.15 4.46
C LYS A 121 -13.42 3.02 5.10
N GLU A 122 -14.23 2.45 5.98
CA GLU A 122 -15.31 3.16 6.67
C GLU A 122 -14.78 4.37 7.46
N TYR A 123 -13.62 4.21 8.11
CA TYR A 123 -12.89 5.31 8.73
C TYR A 123 -12.57 6.39 7.68
N ALA A 124 -11.85 6.03 6.61
CA ALA A 124 -11.42 6.92 5.53
C ALA A 124 -12.57 7.70 4.86
N TYR A 125 -13.77 7.13 4.79
CA TYR A 125 -14.96 7.77 4.24
C TYR A 125 -15.46 8.96 5.06
N GLN A 126 -15.04 9.13 6.32
CA GLN A 126 -15.40 10.32 7.11
C GLN A 126 -14.86 11.63 6.52
N TRP A 127 -13.92 11.55 5.57
CA TRP A 127 -13.29 12.70 4.92
C TRP A 127 -13.66 12.85 3.43
N TYR A 128 -14.65 12.08 2.95
CA TYR A 128 -15.30 12.28 1.66
C TYR A 128 -16.49 13.24 1.80
#